data_AF-A0A6L7GWF7-F1
#
_entry.id   AF-A0A6L7GWF7-F1
#
_cell.length_a   1.000
_cell.length_b   1.000
_cell.length_c   1.000
_cell.angle_alpha   90.00
_cell.angle_beta   90.00
_cell.angle_gamma   90.00
#
_symmetry.space_group_name_H-M   'P 1'
#
loop_
_entity.id
_entity.type
_entity.pdbx_description
1 polymer ?
#
loop_
_entity_poly.entity_id
_entity_poly.type
_entity_poly.pdbx_seq_one_letter_code
_entity_poly.pdbx_strand_id
1 'polypeptide(L)'
;MMDRYGFTRHVPETLIVGGIGESEVQALTTGSADLLYGGTLMKAAYRYHDTYCFDDGQWRYARRNLQFLYVVPAESMSASMPDRDRIRWPDAPPAPADYPESLPTWDTYR
;
A
#
# COMPACT_ATOMS: atom_id res chain seq x y z
N MET A 1 -18.70 -9.80 18.35
CA MET A 1 -17.33 -9.40 17.99
C MET A 1 -17.43 -8.66 16.67
N MET A 2 -16.98 -7.41 16.58
CA MET A 2 -16.97 -6.69 15.31
C MET A 2 -15.77 -7.19 14.49
N ASP A 3 -15.99 -7.48 13.21
CA ASP A 3 -14.91 -7.90 12.32
C ASP A 3 -13.86 -6.78 12.18
N ARG A 4 -12.58 -7.19 12.15
CA ARG A 4 -11.46 -6.25 11.98
C ARG A 4 -11.59 -5.44 10.70
N TYR A 5 -12.12 -6.06 9.64
CA TYR A 5 -12.41 -5.45 8.36
C TYR A 5 -13.90 -5.59 8.01
N GLY A 6 -14.51 -4.49 7.59
CA GLY A 6 -15.83 -4.45 6.98
C GLY A 6 -15.75 -4.11 5.49
N PHE A 7 -16.51 -3.11 5.04
CA PHE A 7 -16.44 -2.58 3.68
C PHE A 7 -15.00 -2.20 3.30
N THR A 8 -14.54 -2.69 2.15
CA THR A 8 -13.27 -2.25 1.56
C THR A 8 -13.45 -1.98 0.07
N ARG A 9 -12.93 -0.86 -0.41
CA ARG A 9 -12.81 -0.54 -1.83
C ARG A 9 -11.36 -0.27 -2.14
N HIS A 10 -10.81 -0.99 -3.12
CA HIS A 10 -9.47 -0.75 -3.65
C HIS A 10 -9.59 -0.23 -5.08
N VAL A 11 -8.82 0.80 -5.40
CA VAL A 11 -8.73 1.37 -6.74
C VAL A 11 -7.29 1.21 -7.20
N PRO A 12 -7.00 0.31 -8.16
CA PRO A 12 -5.70 0.28 -8.80
C PRO A 12 -5.56 1.53 -9.68
N GLU A 13 -4.40 2.18 -9.60
CA GLU A 13 -4.14 3.44 -10.32
C GLU A 13 -3.13 3.24 -11.45
N THR A 14 -2.05 2.49 -11.20
CA THR A 14 -1.03 2.20 -12.20
C THR A 14 -0.50 0.80 -11.99
N LEU A 15 -0.23 0.09 -13.08
CA LEU A 15 0.47 -1.18 -13.10
C LEU A 15 1.67 -1.05 -14.04
N ILE A 16 2.87 -1.30 -13.51
CA ILE A 16 4.09 -1.41 -14.29
C ILE A 16 4.56 -2.85 -14.20
N VAL A 17 4.72 -3.49 -15.34
CA VAL A 17 5.28 -4.84 -15.45
C VAL A 17 6.72 -4.73 -15.92
N GLY A 18 7.64 -5.42 -15.25
CA GLY A 18 9.07 -5.39 -15.54
C GLY A 18 9.76 -6.67 -15.10
N GLY A 19 11.09 -6.74 -15.27
CA GLY A 19 11.86 -7.92 -14.90
C GLY A 19 11.29 -9.21 -15.52
N ILE A 20 10.89 -9.15 -16.80
CA ILE A 20 10.20 -10.24 -17.49
C ILE A 20 11.22 -11.32 -17.84
N GLY A 21 11.12 -12.47 -17.19
CA GLY A 21 11.80 -13.71 -17.53
C GLY A 21 10.83 -14.78 -18.07
N GLU A 22 11.36 -15.97 -18.37
CA GLU A 22 10.56 -17.08 -18.92
C GLU A 22 9.52 -17.62 -17.94
N SER A 23 9.85 -17.62 -16.65
CA SER A 23 9.00 -18.16 -15.58
C SER A 23 8.86 -17.25 -14.37
N GLU A 24 9.39 -16.02 -14.43
CA GLU A 24 9.25 -15.01 -13.38
C GLU A 24 8.97 -13.64 -13.99
N VAL A 25 8.08 -12.87 -13.37
CA VAL A 25 7.78 -11.48 -13.75
C VAL A 25 7.65 -10.65 -12.47
N GLN A 26 8.13 -9.42 -12.51
CA GLN A 26 7.96 -8.45 -11.44
C GLN A 26 6.92 -7.40 -11.84
N ALA A 27 6.14 -6.93 -10.86
CA ALA A 27 5.25 -5.80 -11.10
C ALA A 27 5.23 -4.82 -9.92
N LEU A 28 5.01 -3.56 -10.26
CA LEU A 28 4.67 -2.50 -9.32
C LEU A 28 3.24 -2.05 -9.60
N THR A 29 2.37 -2.16 -8.60
CA THR A 29 1.01 -1.62 -8.67
C THR A 29 0.86 -0.49 -7.66
N THR A 30 0.41 0.69 -8.07
CA THR A 30 -0.03 1.74 -7.14
C THR A 30 -1.53 1.69 -6.99
N GLY A 31 -2.03 2.14 -5.84
CA GLY A 31 -3.46 2.27 -5.66
C GLY A 31 -3.84 3.02 -4.40
N SER A 32 -5.14 3.25 -4.28
CA SER A 32 -5.76 3.84 -3.11
C SER A 32 -6.88 2.93 -2.59
N ALA A 33 -7.17 3.05 -1.30
CA ALA A 33 -8.25 2.29 -0.68
C ALA A 33 -9.05 3.08 0.34
N ASP A 34 -10.33 2.71 0.42
CA ASP A 34 -11.24 2.99 1.53
C ASP A 34 -11.41 1.69 2.31
N LEU A 35 -11.10 1.69 3.61
CA LEU A 35 -11.17 0.51 4.47
C LEU A 35 -12.00 0.81 5.71
N LEU A 36 -13.12 0.13 5.91
CA LEU A 36 -13.81 0.12 7.20
C LEU A 36 -13.05 -0.84 8.12
N TYR A 37 -12.29 -0.29 9.06
CA TYR A 37 -11.42 -1.02 9.96
C TYR A 37 -11.85 -0.81 11.41
N GLY A 38 -12.33 -1.85 12.09
CA GLY A 38 -12.80 -1.75 13.48
C GLY A 38 -13.87 -0.66 13.69
N GLY A 39 -14.67 -0.36 12.67
CA GLY A 39 -15.67 0.73 12.68
C GLY A 39 -15.16 2.11 12.24
N THR A 40 -13.85 2.28 12.01
CA THR A 40 -13.26 3.51 11.49
C THR A 40 -13.08 3.44 9.99
N LEU A 41 -13.56 4.44 9.25
CA LEU A 41 -13.24 4.57 7.83
C LEU A 41 -11.80 5.07 7.67
N MET A 42 -10.95 4.25 7.08
CA MET A 42 -9.56 4.55 6.78
C MET A 42 -9.37 4.89 5.30
N LYS A 43 -8.47 5.82 5.01
CA LYS A 43 -7.96 6.16 3.68
C LYS A 43 -6.53 5.67 3.56
N ALA A 44 -6.21 4.99 2.46
CA ALA A 44 -4.85 4.56 2.16
C ALA A 44 -4.44 4.91 0.73
N ALA A 45 -3.15 5.19 0.56
CA ALA A 45 -2.46 5.15 -0.73
C ALA A 45 -1.20 4.31 -0.59
N TYR A 46 -0.96 3.44 -1.56
CA TYR A 46 0.01 2.36 -1.41
C TYR A 46 0.66 1.94 -2.74
N ARG A 47 1.70 1.11 -2.59
CA ARG A 47 2.35 0.35 -3.66
C ARG A 47 2.41 -1.13 -3.28
N TYR A 48 2.10 -1.99 -4.24
CA TYR A 48 2.41 -3.42 -4.21
C TYR A 48 3.62 -3.69 -5.10
N HIS A 49 4.67 -4.25 -4.52
CA HIS A 49 5.78 -4.86 -5.25
C HIS A 49 5.52 -6.37 -5.30
N ASP A 50 5.14 -6.85 -6.48
CA ASP A 50 4.73 -8.23 -6.70
C ASP A 50 5.78 -9.00 -7.50
N THR A 51 5.96 -10.27 -7.15
CA THR A 51 6.65 -11.26 -7.96
C THR A 51 5.64 -12.32 -8.36
N TYR A 52 5.60 -12.62 -9.65
CA TYR A 52 4.78 -13.68 -10.23
C TYR A 52 5.69 -14.78 -10.75
N CYS A 53 5.31 -16.03 -10.53
CA CYS A 53 5.99 -17.19 -11.11
C CYS A 53 5.04 -17.94 -12.04
N PHE A 54 5.57 -18.45 -13.13
CA PHE A 54 4.87 -19.37 -14.01
C PHE A 54 5.07 -20.79 -13.48
N ASP A 55 3.98 -21.40 -13.03
CA ASP A 55 3.95 -22.71 -12.40
C ASP A 55 2.75 -23.49 -12.95
N ASP A 56 3.01 -24.72 -13.39
CA ASP A 56 2.00 -25.63 -13.97
C ASP A 56 1.12 -24.96 -15.05
N GLY A 57 1.76 -24.25 -15.98
CA GLY A 57 1.05 -23.59 -17.09
C GLY A 57 0.33 -22.29 -16.73
N GLN A 58 0.48 -21.78 -15.49
CA GLN A 58 -0.25 -20.61 -15.01
C GLN A 58 0.65 -19.63 -14.25
N TRP A 59 0.38 -18.32 -14.40
CA TRP A 59 1.00 -17.29 -13.58
C TRP A 59 0.31 -17.21 -12.21
N ARG A 60 1.11 -17.21 -11.13
CA ARG A 60 0.64 -17.12 -9.74
C ARG A 60 1.42 -16.06 -8.98
N TYR A 61 0.79 -15.48 -7.96
CA TYR A 61 1.50 -14.64 -6.99
C TYR A 61 2.50 -15.49 -6.20
N ALA A 62 3.79 -15.21 -6.36
CA ALA A 62 4.84 -15.80 -5.55
C ALA A 62 5.12 -14.96 -4.30
N ARG A 63 5.09 -13.63 -4.45
CA ARG A 63 5.29 -12.68 -3.36
C ARG A 63 4.53 -11.38 -3.62
N ARG A 64 4.04 -10.77 -2.54
CA ARG A 64 3.55 -9.38 -2.51
C ARG A 64 4.17 -8.65 -1.34
N ASN A 65 4.77 -7.50 -1.60
CA ASN A 65 5.22 -6.57 -0.58
C ASN A 65 4.40 -5.28 -0.68
N LEU A 66 3.69 -4.93 0.39
CA LEU A 66 2.84 -3.73 0.49
C LEU A 66 3.61 -2.63 1.20
N GLN A 67 3.65 -1.45 0.59
CA GLN A 67 4.18 -0.23 1.19
C GLN A 67 3.14 0.89 1.14
N PHE A 68 3.03 1.68 2.19
CA PHE A 68 2.10 2.79 2.31
C PHE A 68 2.78 4.15 2.12
N LEU A 69 2.16 5.01 1.29
CA LEU A 69 2.38 6.46 1.34
C LEU A 69 1.72 7.06 2.58
N TYR A 70 0.53 6.55 2.87
CA TYR A 70 -0.22 6.79 4.09
C TYR A 70 -1.28 5.70 4.28
N VAL A 71 -1.68 5.50 5.52
CA VAL A 71 -2.94 4.88 5.92
C VAL A 71 -3.43 5.57 7.19
N VAL A 72 -4.53 6.32 7.08
CA VAL A 72 -4.99 7.23 8.13
C VAL A 72 -6.52 7.22 8.24
N PRO A 73 -7.10 7.56 9.40
CA PRO A 73 -8.54 7.77 9.50
C PRO A 73 -9.00 8.87 8.55
N ALA A 74 -10.14 8.66 7.88
CA ALA A 74 -10.69 9.63 6.93
C ALA A 74 -10.94 11.00 7.59
N GLU A 75 -11.41 11.00 8.83
CA GLU A 75 -11.68 12.23 9.60
C GLU A 75 -10.41 13.03 9.94
N SER A 76 -9.25 12.38 10.02
CA SER A 76 -7.97 13.02 10.35
C SER A 76 -7.04 13.18 9.14
N MET A 77 -7.52 12.93 7.92
CA MET A 77 -6.72 12.90 6.70
C MET A 77 -5.89 14.17 6.53
N SER A 78 -6.53 15.34 6.47
CA SER A 78 -5.85 16.62 6.24
C SER A 78 -4.82 16.95 7.31
N ALA A 79 -5.11 16.63 8.58
CA ALA A 79 -4.19 16.85 9.69
C ALA A 79 -2.99 15.90 9.67
N SER A 80 -3.13 14.72 9.05
CA SER A 80 -2.07 13.71 8.99
C SER A 80 -1.05 13.97 7.88
N MET A 81 -1.44 14.63 6.79
CA MET A 81 -0.58 14.78 5.60
C MET A 81 0.73 15.56 5.82
N PRO A 82 0.80 16.61 6.67
CA PRO A 82 2.06 17.31 6.92
C PRO A 82 3.08 16.51 7.77
N ASP A 83 2.62 15.49 8.51
CA ASP A 83 3.46 14.67 9.38
C ASP A 83 4.16 13.57 8.58
N ARG A 84 5.33 13.10 9.03
CA ARG A 84 6.00 11.91 8.50
C ARG A 84 5.27 10.63 8.93
N ASP A 85 4.68 10.65 10.13
CA ASP A 85 4.08 9.46 10.74
C ASP A 85 2.67 9.23 10.19
N ARG A 86 2.57 8.81 8.92
CA ARG A 86 1.31 8.65 8.19
C ARG A 86 0.78 7.22 8.14
N ILE A 87 1.34 6.30 8.93
CA ILE A 87 0.75 4.99 9.21
C ILE A 87 0.05 5.09 10.57
N ARG A 88 -1.27 5.23 10.57
CA ARG A 88 -2.09 5.51 11.76
C ARG A 88 -3.25 4.53 11.88
N TRP A 89 -2.93 3.25 12.04
CA TRP A 89 -3.95 2.23 12.32
C TRP A 89 -4.61 2.48 13.69
N PRO A 90 -5.93 2.26 13.84
CA PRO A 90 -6.61 2.47 15.12
C PRO A 90 -6.08 1.63 16.29
N ASP A 91 -5.44 0.49 16.02
CA ASP A 91 -4.90 -0.46 17.00
C ASP A 91 -3.37 -0.39 17.16
N ALA A 92 -2.71 0.64 16.62
CA ALA A 92 -1.26 0.80 16.72
C ALA A 92 -0.84 2.26 16.94
N PRO A 93 0.32 2.52 17.57
CA PRO A 93 0.91 3.86 17.57
C PRO A 93 1.18 4.36 16.15
N PRO A 94 1.11 5.68 15.88
CA PRO A 94 1.55 6.26 14.62
C PRO A 94 2.98 5.84 14.28
N ALA A 95 3.22 5.54 13.01
CA ALA A 95 4.54 5.19 12.49
C ALA A 95 4.83 5.94 11.18
N PRO A 96 6.13 6.13 10.83
CA PRO A 96 6.54 6.72 9.56
C PRO A 96 5.90 6.01 8.37
N ALA A 97 5.55 6.77 7.33
CA ALA A 97 5.20 6.18 6.05
C ALA A 97 6.35 5.33 5.49
N ASP A 98 6.02 4.26 4.76
CA ASP A 98 7.03 3.44 4.10
C ASP A 98 7.75 4.23 3.00
N TYR A 99 7.10 5.22 2.40
CA TYR A 99 7.63 6.16 1.41
C TYR A 99 6.84 7.50 1.44
N PRO A 100 7.35 8.62 0.89
CA PRO A 100 8.56 8.77 0.10
C PRO A 100 9.84 8.98 0.91
N GLU A 101 9.78 9.26 2.22
CA GLU A 101 10.96 9.66 3.01
C GLU A 101 12.08 8.61 3.06
N SER A 102 11.78 7.34 2.77
CA SER A 102 12.76 6.26 2.66
C SER A 102 13.42 6.16 1.28
N LEU A 103 12.87 6.83 0.26
CA LEU A 103 13.35 6.74 -1.12
C LEU A 103 14.61 7.61 -1.28
N PRO A 104 15.67 7.10 -1.93
CA PRO A 104 16.90 7.88 -2.15
C PRO A 104 16.67 9.22 -2.87
N THR A 105 15.63 9.30 -3.71
CA THR A 105 15.28 10.50 -4.47
C THR A 105 14.53 11.56 -3.67
N TRP A 106 14.05 11.24 -2.46
CA TRP A 106 13.30 12.18 -1.64
C TRP A 106 14.21 13.27 -1.06
N ASP A 107 15.38 12.88 -0.60
CA ASP A 107 16.37 13.81 -0.03
C ASP A 107 16.94 14.78 -1.07
N THR A 108 16.86 14.44 -2.36
CA THR A 108 17.38 15.29 -3.45
C THR A 108 16.42 16.40 -3.92
N TYR A 109 15.14 16.38 -3.50
CA TYR A 109 14.15 17.40 -3.88
C TYR A 109 14.01 18.53 -2.84
N ARG A 110 14.53 18.33 -1.62
CA ARG A 110 14.50 19.35 -0.56
C ARG A 110 15.55 20.43 -0.73
#